data_AF-A0A1H7KT44-F1
#
_entry.id   AF-A0A1H7KT44-F1
#
_cell.length_a   1.000
_cell.length_b   1.000
_cell.length_c   1.000
_cell.angle_alpha   90.00
_cell.angle_beta   90.00
_cell.angle_gamma   90.00
#
_symmetry.space_group_name_H-M   'P 1'
#
loop_
_entity.id
_entity.type
_entity.pdbx_description
1 polymer ?
#
loop_
_entity_poly.entity_id
_entity_poly.type
_entity_poly.pdbx_seq_one_letter_code
_entity_poly.pdbx_strand_id
1 'polypeptide(L)'
;MPVLGLESFPTGWHSLAMKPSLRITIIPLLAAALSFGVVASSQAQTVILQEGESWQRGDVRVWCGPPPSSVRPIVITECQFWDDFDNACLFERRIHRVGGQECVEECQHWDDFSNTCNFETRCDYHADQHVFVHTRCEQFDDFARTCQRERARVLR
;
A
#
# COMPACT_ATOMS: atom_id res chain seq x y z
N MET A 1 -28.05 -17.38 -44.35
CA MET A 1 -27.13 -18.50 -44.07
C MET A 1 -26.39 -18.17 -42.78
N PRO A 2 -26.48 -18.96 -41.69
CA PRO A 2 -27.41 -20.07 -41.42
C PRO A 2 -28.70 -19.49 -40.78
N VAL A 3 -29.89 -19.51 -41.41
CA VAL A 3 -30.88 -20.60 -41.56
C VAL A 3 -31.32 -21.25 -40.24
N LEU A 4 -32.45 -20.70 -39.73
CA LEU A 4 -33.65 -21.34 -39.12
C LEU A 4 -33.47 -22.26 -37.90
N GLY A 5 -34.34 -22.28 -36.88
CA GLY A 5 -35.67 -21.70 -36.70
C GLY A 5 -35.95 -21.48 -35.20
N LEU A 6 -36.93 -20.62 -34.88
CA LEU A 6 -38.27 -21.00 -34.37
C LEU A 6 -38.17 -21.75 -33.03
N GLU A 7 -38.76 -21.31 -31.91
CA GLU A 7 -40.18 -21.01 -31.75
C GLU A 7 -40.45 -20.02 -30.60
N SER A 8 -41.52 -19.26 -30.82
CA SER A 8 -42.17 -18.23 -30.02
C SER A 8 -43.35 -18.80 -29.19
N PHE A 9 -43.65 -18.28 -27.99
CA PHE A 9 -44.86 -17.50 -27.59
C PHE A 9 -45.40 -18.02 -26.23
N PRO A 10 -46.40 -17.39 -25.58
CA PRO A 10 -46.87 -15.99 -25.59
C PRO A 10 -46.97 -15.43 -24.13
N THR A 11 -47.17 -14.14 -23.86
CA THR A 11 -48.53 -13.57 -23.66
C THR A 11 -48.42 -12.06 -23.39
N GLY A 12 -48.61 -11.25 -24.43
CA GLY A 12 -48.97 -9.84 -24.31
C GLY A 12 -50.44 -9.69 -24.70
N TRP A 13 -51.32 -9.49 -23.72
CA TRP A 13 -52.70 -9.10 -23.96
C TRP A 13 -52.74 -7.57 -24.14
N HIS A 14 -52.77 -7.10 -25.39
CA HIS A 14 -53.25 -5.75 -25.67
C HIS A 14 -54.78 -5.76 -25.70
N SER A 15 -55.35 -5.09 -24.71
CA SER A 15 -56.73 -4.62 -24.75
C SER A 15 -56.90 -3.61 -25.89
N LEU A 16 -57.83 -3.87 -26.80
CA LEU A 16 -58.60 -2.82 -27.47
C LEU A 16 -60.04 -2.96 -27.01
N ALA A 17 -60.38 -2.15 -26.02
CA ALA A 17 -61.74 -1.91 -25.59
C ALA A 17 -62.40 -0.91 -26.55
N MET A 18 -63.64 -1.20 -26.96
CA MET A 18 -64.66 -0.20 -27.28
C MET A 18 -66.04 -0.88 -27.16
N LYS A 19 -66.61 -0.84 -25.94
CA LYS A 19 -67.72 0.04 -25.49
C LYS A 19 -69.11 -0.55 -25.80
N PRO A 20 -69.92 -0.80 -24.76
CA PRO A 20 -71.05 0.10 -24.47
C PRO A 20 -71.06 0.49 -22.98
N SER A 21 -71.20 1.78 -22.63
CA SER A 21 -72.50 2.47 -22.51
C SER A 21 -73.35 1.84 -21.40
N LEU A 22 -73.70 2.51 -20.30
CA LEU A 22 -73.45 3.90 -19.88
C LEU A 22 -73.98 3.96 -18.44
N ARG A 23 -73.17 4.12 -17.40
CA ARG A 23 -73.70 4.34 -16.03
C ARG A 23 -72.61 4.76 -15.04
N ILE A 24 -72.63 6.06 -14.79
CA ILE A 24 -72.60 6.76 -13.50
C ILE A 24 -72.11 5.90 -12.31
N THR A 25 -70.89 6.19 -11.87
CA THR A 25 -70.32 5.71 -10.61
C THR A 25 -70.15 6.88 -9.67
N ILE A 26 -70.69 6.72 -8.47
CA ILE A 26 -70.51 7.59 -7.31
C ILE A 26 -69.18 7.19 -6.62
N ILE A 27 -68.66 8.10 -5.81
CA ILE A 27 -67.77 7.90 -4.63
C ILE A 27 -66.22 7.82 -4.89
N PRO A 28 -65.35 8.01 -3.86
CA PRO A 28 -64.69 9.29 -3.53
C PRO A 28 -63.17 9.15 -3.20
N LEU A 29 -62.61 10.21 -2.58
CA LEU A 29 -61.48 10.24 -1.63
C LEU A 29 -60.07 9.83 -2.09
N LEU A 30 -59.26 10.88 -2.27
CA LEU A 30 -57.81 10.94 -2.09
C LEU A 30 -57.33 10.15 -0.87
N ALA A 31 -56.62 9.05 -1.11
CA ALA A 31 -55.77 8.40 -0.10
C ALA A 31 -54.39 9.06 -0.13
N ALA A 32 -54.16 9.98 0.82
CA ALA A 32 -52.83 10.44 1.20
C ALA A 32 -52.08 9.29 1.89
N ALA A 33 -51.33 8.50 1.11
CA ALA A 33 -50.41 7.52 1.64
C ALA A 33 -49.13 8.26 2.11
N LEU A 34 -49.08 8.49 3.41
CA LEU A 34 -47.89 8.89 4.16
C LEU A 34 -46.72 7.93 3.87
N SER A 35 -45.78 8.38 3.06
CA SER A 35 -44.44 7.79 2.94
C SER A 35 -43.65 8.15 4.20
N PHE A 36 -43.81 7.34 5.25
CA PHE A 36 -42.88 7.31 6.37
C PHE A 36 -41.53 6.81 5.84
N GLY A 37 -40.60 7.75 5.62
CA GLY A 37 -39.21 7.44 5.36
C GLY A 37 -38.64 6.64 6.52
N VAL A 38 -38.24 5.41 6.26
CA VAL A 38 -37.51 4.57 7.21
C VAL A 38 -36.16 5.25 7.42
N VAL A 39 -36.01 5.98 8.52
CA VAL A 39 -34.72 6.51 8.94
C VAL A 39 -33.87 5.31 9.36
N ALA A 40 -32.96 4.87 8.48
CA ALA A 40 -31.99 3.84 8.82
C ALA A 40 -31.11 4.38 9.95
N SER A 41 -31.33 3.89 11.16
CA SER A 41 -30.53 4.20 12.33
C SER A 41 -29.09 3.74 12.10
N SER A 42 -28.18 4.66 11.80
CA SER A 42 -26.74 4.40 11.74
C SER A 42 -26.24 4.12 13.16
N GLN A 43 -26.25 2.85 13.56
CA GLN A 43 -25.66 2.47 14.84
C GLN A 43 -24.15 2.64 14.76
N ALA A 44 -23.60 3.54 15.57
CA ALA A 44 -22.16 3.65 15.76
C ALA A 44 -21.69 2.35 16.43
N GLN A 45 -20.91 1.56 15.69
CA GLN A 45 -20.33 0.33 16.22
C GLN A 45 -18.94 0.63 16.78
N THR A 46 -18.73 0.27 18.04
CA THR A 46 -17.40 0.26 18.63
C THR A 46 -16.70 -1.03 18.25
N VAL A 47 -15.50 -0.92 17.66
CA VAL A 47 -14.63 -2.05 17.35
C VAL A 47 -13.37 -1.87 18.18
N ILE A 48 -13.06 -2.87 19.02
CA ILE A 48 -11.83 -2.92 19.79
C ILE A 48 -10.92 -3.90 19.06
N LEU A 49 -9.73 -3.42 18.69
CA LEU A 49 -8.71 -4.19 18.00
C LEU A 49 -7.51 -4.37 18.93
N GLN A 50 -6.91 -5.55 18.92
CA GLN A 50 -5.59 -5.78 19.50
C GLN A 50 -4.48 -5.48 18.48
N GLU A 51 -3.26 -5.27 18.97
CA GLU A 51 -2.10 -5.01 18.11
C GLU A 51 -1.90 -6.16 17.10
N GLY A 52 -1.81 -5.82 15.82
CA GLY A 52 -1.75 -6.76 14.70
C GLY A 52 -3.11 -7.15 14.09
N GLU A 53 -4.23 -6.81 14.73
CA GLU A 53 -5.56 -7.10 14.19
C GLU A 53 -6.02 -6.07 13.15
N SER A 54 -6.83 -6.52 12.21
CA SER A 54 -7.50 -5.64 11.24
C SER A 54 -8.98 -5.97 11.11
N TRP A 55 -9.74 -4.93 10.79
CA TRP A 55 -11.18 -5.00 10.60
C TRP A 55 -11.55 -4.29 9.30
N GLN A 56 -12.53 -4.83 8.60
CA GLN A 56 -12.98 -4.29 7.32
C GLN A 56 -14.50 -4.27 7.24
N ARG A 57 -15.04 -3.15 6.71
CA ARG A 57 -16.44 -3.01 6.33
C ARG A 57 -16.53 -2.21 5.03
N GLY A 58 -17.05 -2.87 3.99
CA GLY A 58 -17.05 -2.31 2.65
C GLY A 58 -15.62 -1.97 2.22
N ASP A 59 -15.43 -0.70 1.89
CA ASP A 59 -14.19 -0.17 1.31
C ASP A 59 -13.21 0.32 2.40
N VAL A 60 -13.65 0.32 3.66
CA VAL A 60 -12.86 0.83 4.79
C VAL A 60 -12.21 -0.33 5.52
N ARG A 61 -10.88 -0.29 5.61
CA ARG A 61 -10.07 -1.18 6.44
C ARG A 61 -9.40 -0.37 7.54
N VAL A 62 -9.52 -0.84 8.77
CA VAL A 62 -8.89 -0.29 9.97
C VAL A 62 -7.97 -1.37 10.54
N TRP A 63 -6.80 -1.01 11.01
CA TRP A 63 -5.87 -1.94 11.66
C TRP A 63 -5.31 -1.29 12.92
N CYS A 64 -4.94 -2.10 13.90
CA CYS A 64 -4.25 -1.64 15.10
C CYS A 64 -2.79 -2.06 15.01
N GLY A 65 -1.91 -1.06 14.90
CA GLY A 65 -0.48 -1.27 14.71
C GLY A 65 0.07 -0.43 13.56
N PRO A 66 1.38 -0.49 13.32
CA PRO A 66 1.99 0.12 12.14
C PRO A 66 1.30 -0.43 10.87
N PRO A 67 0.90 0.39 9.89
CA PRO A 67 0.43 -0.11 8.59
C PRO A 67 1.34 -1.23 8.04
N PRO A 68 0.83 -2.20 7.26
CA PRO A 68 1.71 -3.14 6.55
C PRO A 68 2.74 -2.42 5.65
N SER A 69 2.45 -1.19 5.21
CA SER A 69 3.38 -0.30 4.52
C SER A 69 4.40 0.41 5.43
N SER A 70 4.44 0.11 6.72
CA SER A 70 5.29 0.78 7.72
C SER A 70 6.25 -0.17 8.43
N VAL A 71 6.46 -1.37 7.88
CA VAL A 71 7.61 -2.18 8.24
C VAL A 71 8.86 -1.33 7.96
N ARG A 72 9.55 -0.93 9.01
CA ARG A 72 10.80 -0.16 8.94
C ARG A 72 11.95 -1.07 9.33
N PRO A 73 13.12 -0.93 8.69
CA PRO A 73 14.32 -1.60 9.13
C PRO A 73 14.67 -1.26 10.57
N ILE A 74 15.05 -2.29 11.32
CA ILE A 74 15.84 -2.11 12.54
C ILE A 74 17.25 -1.75 12.07
N VAL A 75 17.79 -0.65 12.60
CA VAL A 75 19.14 -0.19 12.26
C VAL A 75 20.05 -0.45 13.45
N ILE A 76 21.13 -1.20 13.21
CA ILE A 76 22.21 -1.44 14.17
C ILE A 76 23.41 -0.63 13.72
N THR A 77 24.00 0.14 14.63
CA THR A 77 25.17 0.97 14.33
C THR A 77 26.40 0.38 15.02
N GLU A 78 27.47 0.20 14.26
CA GLU A 78 28.74 -0.37 14.72
C GLU A 78 29.90 0.51 14.24
N CYS A 79 30.98 0.57 15.00
CA CYS A 79 32.17 1.27 14.52
C CYS A 79 32.92 0.42 13.48
N GLN A 80 33.18 0.99 12.30
CA GLN A 80 33.98 0.35 11.25
C GLN A 80 35.45 0.77 11.33
N PHE A 81 35.71 2.05 11.55
CA PHE A 81 37.06 2.61 11.68
C PHE A 81 37.19 3.29 13.03
N TRP A 82 38.02 2.73 13.91
CA TRP A 82 38.24 3.21 15.27
C TRP A 82 39.64 3.82 15.40
N ASP A 83 39.71 4.96 16.06
CA ASP A 83 40.95 5.61 16.45
C ASP A 83 41.28 5.26 17.91
N ASP A 84 42.34 4.47 18.10
CA ASP A 84 42.80 4.09 19.43
C ASP A 84 43.47 5.24 20.20
N PHE A 85 44.06 6.21 19.49
CA PHE A 85 44.71 7.34 20.12
C PHE A 85 43.67 8.30 20.69
N ASP A 86 42.68 8.67 19.87
CA ASP A 86 41.60 9.57 20.27
C ASP A 86 40.43 8.85 20.99
N ASN A 87 40.46 7.51 21.04
CA ASN A 87 39.37 6.66 21.55
C ASN A 87 38.01 7.03 20.94
N ALA A 88 38.01 7.21 19.61
CA ALA A 88 36.86 7.72 18.88
C ALA A 88 36.56 6.85 17.66
N CYS A 89 35.28 6.73 17.34
CA CYS A 89 34.88 6.12 16.08
C CYS A 89 34.98 7.15 14.96
N LEU A 90 35.77 6.85 13.94
CA LEU A 90 35.97 7.70 12.77
C LEU A 90 34.90 7.47 11.70
N PHE A 91 34.33 6.26 11.65
CA PHE A 91 33.22 5.94 10.76
C PHE A 91 32.33 4.84 11.33
N GLU A 92 31.03 5.10 11.33
CA GLU A 92 30.00 4.16 11.78
C GLU A 92 29.38 3.40 10.59
N ARG A 93 29.43 2.08 10.64
CA ARG A 93 28.68 1.19 9.74
C ARG A 93 27.26 0.97 10.28
N ARG A 94 26.27 0.95 9.39
CA ARG A 94 24.86 0.73 9.73
C ARG A 94 24.33 -0.53 9.08
N ILE A 95 23.74 -1.41 9.88
CA ILE A 95 23.16 -2.67 9.45
C ILE A 95 21.65 -2.56 9.56
N HIS A 96 20.97 -2.54 8.41
CA HIS A 96 19.53 -2.49 8.27
C HIS A 96 18.96 -3.89 8.18
N ARG A 97 18.03 -4.25 9.08
CA ARG A 97 17.41 -5.57 9.12
C ARG A 97 15.89 -5.47 9.05
N VAL A 98 15.29 -6.22 8.13
CA VAL A 98 13.84 -6.44 8.05
C VAL A 98 13.57 -7.91 7.77
N GLY A 99 12.88 -8.59 8.70
CA GLY A 99 12.63 -10.01 8.56
C GLY A 99 13.94 -10.81 8.46
N GLY A 100 14.15 -11.51 7.35
CA GLY A 100 15.39 -12.24 7.05
C GLY A 100 16.37 -11.52 6.11
N GLN A 101 16.05 -10.29 5.70
CA GLN A 101 16.91 -9.49 4.82
C GLN A 101 17.82 -8.57 5.62
N GLU A 102 19.04 -8.40 5.13
CA GLU A 102 20.03 -7.48 5.69
C GLU A 102 20.63 -6.62 4.58
N CYS A 103 20.81 -5.33 4.85
CA CYS A 103 21.55 -4.40 4.02
C CYS A 103 22.52 -3.60 4.90
N VAL A 104 23.74 -3.39 4.42
CA VAL A 104 24.80 -2.77 5.21
C VAL A 104 25.29 -1.50 4.51
N GLU A 105 25.21 -0.37 5.21
CA GLU A 105 25.84 0.89 4.84
C GLU A 105 27.20 0.95 5.51
N GLU A 106 28.25 0.92 4.70
CA GLU A 106 29.64 0.90 5.16
C GLU A 106 30.50 1.80 4.28
N CYS A 107 31.63 2.23 4.82
CA CYS A 107 32.61 2.92 4.03
C CYS A 107 33.33 1.93 3.12
N GLN A 108 33.18 2.12 1.82
CA GLN A 108 33.78 1.27 0.79
C GLN A 108 35.19 1.72 0.42
N HIS A 109 35.44 3.03 0.43
CA HIS A 109 36.71 3.64 0.04
C HIS A 109 37.21 4.58 1.13
N TRP A 110 37.99 4.04 2.05
CA TRP A 110 38.60 4.78 3.16
C TRP A 110 39.96 5.38 2.75
N ASP A 111 40.25 6.60 3.20
CA ASP A 111 41.58 7.20 3.11
C ASP A 111 42.20 7.31 4.49
N ASP A 112 43.17 6.42 4.76
CA ASP A 112 43.92 6.36 6.02
C ASP A 112 44.75 7.61 6.32
N PHE A 113 45.13 8.39 5.29
CA PHE A 113 45.93 9.60 5.53
C PHE A 113 45.08 10.73 6.08
N SER A 114 43.86 10.90 5.54
CA SER A 114 42.94 11.94 5.99
C SER A 114 41.93 11.45 7.03
N ASN A 115 41.90 10.15 7.32
CA ASN A 115 40.88 9.50 8.14
C ASN A 115 39.46 9.83 7.66
N THR A 116 39.23 9.75 6.35
CA THR A 116 37.91 10.05 5.77
C THR A 116 37.40 8.93 4.88
N CYS A 117 36.07 8.78 4.88
CA CYS A 117 35.40 7.94 3.92
C CYS A 117 35.11 8.70 2.62
N ASN A 118 35.69 8.25 1.52
CA ASN A 118 35.46 8.85 0.19
C ASN A 118 34.22 8.29 -0.51
N PHE A 119 33.73 7.13 -0.08
CA PHE A 119 32.47 6.59 -0.58
C PHE A 119 31.82 5.66 0.46
N GLU A 120 30.64 6.04 0.91
CA GLU A 120 29.76 5.25 1.77
C GLU A 120 28.69 4.56 0.93
N THR A 121 28.49 3.26 1.16
CA THR A 121 27.38 2.52 0.53
C THR A 121 26.05 2.92 1.14
N ARG A 122 24.96 2.82 0.37
CA ARG A 122 23.62 3.23 0.82
C ARG A 122 22.62 2.09 0.74
N CYS A 123 21.73 2.03 1.71
CA CYS A 123 20.63 1.08 1.79
C CYS A 123 19.28 1.80 1.75
N ASP A 124 18.55 1.62 0.65
CA ASP A 124 17.19 2.14 0.50
C ASP A 124 16.18 1.00 0.63
N TYR A 125 15.34 1.02 1.67
CA TYR A 125 14.30 0.00 1.86
C TYR A 125 12.99 0.38 1.17
N HIS A 126 12.49 -0.51 0.31
CA HIS A 126 11.22 -0.37 -0.41
C HIS A 126 10.17 -1.28 0.23
N ALA A 127 9.33 -0.71 1.12
CA ALA A 127 8.33 -1.47 1.88
C ALA A 127 7.21 -2.08 1.01
N ASP A 128 6.90 -1.47 -0.14
CA ASP A 128 5.93 -1.99 -1.11
C ASP A 128 6.38 -3.33 -1.72
N GLN A 129 7.68 -3.47 -1.95
CA GLN A 129 8.29 -4.64 -2.59
C GLN A 129 8.99 -5.58 -1.60
N HIS A 130 9.13 -5.17 -0.33
CA HIS A 130 9.89 -5.88 0.69
C HIS A 130 11.31 -6.20 0.21
N VAL A 131 12.03 -5.19 -0.29
CA VAL A 131 13.41 -5.33 -0.78
C VAL A 131 14.27 -4.17 -0.31
N PHE A 132 15.57 -4.43 -0.19
CA PHE A 132 16.56 -3.35 -0.11
C PHE A 132 17.16 -3.08 -1.48
N VAL A 133 17.46 -1.82 -1.76
CA VAL A 133 18.34 -1.40 -2.84
C VAL A 133 19.65 -0.96 -2.21
N HIS A 134 20.70 -1.73 -2.49
CA HIS A 134 22.04 -1.46 -2.00
C HIS A 134 22.87 -0.78 -3.11
N THR A 135 23.28 0.45 -2.87
CA THR A 135 24.09 1.24 -3.79
C THR A 135 25.54 1.22 -3.36
N ARG A 136 26.44 0.87 -4.29
CA ARG A 136 27.88 0.81 -4.09
C ARG A 136 28.65 1.43 -5.25
N CYS A 137 29.89 1.82 -5.02
CA CYS A 137 30.80 2.20 -6.08
C CYS A 137 31.33 0.94 -6.81
N GLU A 138 31.29 0.93 -8.14
CA GLU A 138 31.92 -0.09 -8.98
C GLU A 138 33.20 0.38 -9.64
N GLN A 139 33.34 1.69 -9.84
CA GLN A 139 34.54 2.28 -10.41
C GLN A 139 34.88 3.54 -9.64
N PHE A 140 35.91 3.45 -8.82
CA PHE A 140 36.42 4.54 -8.02
C PHE A 140 37.70 5.08 -8.65
N ASP A 141 37.85 6.40 -8.66
CA ASP A 141 39.06 7.08 -9.06
C ASP A 141 39.86 7.45 -7.81
N ASP A 142 40.96 6.73 -7.55
CA ASP A 142 41.78 6.93 -6.35
C ASP A 142 42.51 8.28 -6.34
N PHE A 143 42.79 8.86 -7.51
CA PHE A 143 43.46 10.16 -7.60
C PHE A 143 42.49 11.29 -7.32
N ALA A 144 41.31 11.25 -7.94
CA ALA A 144 40.25 12.24 -7.72
C ALA A 144 39.44 11.97 -6.43
N ARG A 145 39.63 10.80 -5.80
CA ARG A 145 38.89 10.33 -4.61
C ARG A 145 37.38 10.39 -4.80
N THR A 146 36.92 9.95 -5.96
CA THR A 146 35.51 10.06 -6.36
C THR A 146 35.03 8.78 -6.99
N CYS A 147 33.79 8.39 -6.66
CA CYS A 147 33.13 7.33 -7.39
C CYS A 147 32.69 7.81 -8.77
N GLN A 148 33.22 7.18 -9.82
CA GLN A 148 32.88 7.49 -11.21
C GLN A 148 31.66 6.70 -11.68
N ARG A 149 31.42 5.53 -11.10
CA ARG A 149 30.26 4.70 -11.43
C ARG A 149 29.71 3.97 -10.23
N GLU A 150 28.49 4.33 -9.86
CA GLU A 150 27.70 3.61 -8.86
C GLU A 150 26.87 2.49 -9.48
N ARG A 151 26.53 1.49 -8.67
CA ARG A 151 25.57 0.46 -9.02
C ARG A 151 24.65 0.18 -7.86
N ALA A 152 23.36 0.29 -8.13
CA ALA A 152 22.29 -0.20 -7.28
C ALA A 152 22.02 -1.69 -7.54
N ARG A 153 21.87 -2.47 -6.46
CA ARG A 153 21.51 -3.89 -6.51
C ARG A 153 20.34 -4.14 -5.58
N VAL A 154 19.33 -4.85 -6.07
CA VAL A 154 18.19 -5.28 -5.26
C VAL A 154 18.60 -6.49 -4.43
N LEU A 155 18.42 -6.41 -3.11
CA LEU A 155 18.61 -7.51 -2.16
C LEU A 155 17.22 -8.03 -1.77
N ARG A 156 17.03 -9.35 -1.83
CA ARG A 156 15.78 -10.05 -1.55
C ARG A 156 15.98 -11.15 -0.51
#